data_AF-A0A318LN93-F1
#
_entry.id   AF-A0A318LN93-F1
#
_cell.length_a   1.000
_cell.length_b   1.000
_cell.length_c   1.000
_cell.angle_alpha   90.00
_cell.angle_beta   90.00
_cell.angle_gamma   90.00
#
_symmetry.space_group_name_H-M   'P 1'
#
loop_
_entity.id
_entity.type
_entity.pdbx_description
1 polymer ?
#
loop_
_entity_poly.entity_id
_entity_poly.type
_entity_poly.pdbx_seq_one_letter_code
_entity_poly.pdbx_strand_id
1 'polypeptide(L)'
;MGHRRGGRRMRTAAALGMAALAVVSAAVPVSGVDGVDGVDGVWRGEGYGTVISIGNGALTGYDITAVSCLPGALRGERTGPRTFRTADGLVATVRPHGRNRARLTFDGMLGARTLTRLPALPSPCTTPPPDGPLPVFDTFWHTYAENYPFFTAKGVNWRAEGERARSRITEDTTPDELYGVLCGLLRPLHDAHTGLLASGHEPCVNTRPGTPDYAGDPALRGRIAEVTDANLGAMELRRFADGKLVYADLPDGMGYLRVTGFTGYTDAGTFAADRAELDRALDAIFTPTRVRGLPGLILDLRVNGGGADPLGLRLAARLTDTPHFAYAKRARDDAHDPASFTTPEPFFVHPYRGPRYGGPLAVLIGSLDVSAGETFVQALTNRSPRPVLIGQNTQGVYSDTMYRALPGRDWRAVVPNEEYLTSEGNTYDGTGIPPDVRVPVFTEAELSAGRDSALAEARRLLATESPQ
;
A
#
# COMPACT_ATOMS: atom_id res chain seq x y z
N MET A 1 88.58 21.48 -13.78
CA MET A 1 88.29 21.76 -12.34
C MET A 1 86.79 21.89 -12.19
N GLY A 2 86.02 21.14 -11.42
CA GLY A 2 86.22 20.02 -10.49
C GLY A 2 84.80 19.69 -9.99
N HIS A 3 84.27 18.50 -10.28
CA HIS A 3 84.18 17.33 -9.37
C HIS A 3 82.93 17.26 -8.46
N ARG A 4 82.02 16.35 -8.87
CA ARG A 4 81.37 15.24 -8.12
C ARG A 4 80.88 15.45 -6.67
N ARG A 5 79.61 15.08 -6.43
CA ARG A 5 79.08 13.91 -5.65
C ARG A 5 77.61 14.22 -5.33
N GLY A 6 76.61 13.37 -5.54
CA GLY A 6 76.55 11.93 -5.32
C GLY A 6 75.82 11.69 -3.99
N GLY A 7 74.52 11.38 -4.04
CA GLY A 7 73.68 11.17 -2.85
C GLY A 7 72.38 10.44 -3.16
N ARG A 8 72.47 9.16 -3.52
CA ARG A 8 71.37 8.18 -3.54
C ARG A 8 70.66 8.15 -2.18
N ARG A 9 69.33 8.29 -2.15
CA ARG A 9 68.52 7.69 -1.09
C ARG A 9 67.86 6.43 -1.63
N MET A 10 68.47 5.30 -1.28
CA MET A 10 67.81 3.99 -1.21
C MET A 10 66.58 4.14 -0.30
N ARG A 11 65.39 3.84 -0.82
CA ARG A 11 64.30 3.33 0.00
C ARG A 11 64.10 1.87 -0.40
N THR A 12 64.44 1.04 0.57
CA THR A 12 64.31 -0.41 0.64
C THR A 12 62.96 -0.89 0.14
N ALA A 13 62.98 -1.79 -0.83
CA ALA A 13 61.89 -2.72 -1.08
C ALA A 13 61.82 -3.69 0.11
N ALA A 14 60.67 -3.76 0.76
CA ALA A 14 60.28 -4.90 1.58
C ALA A 14 58.99 -5.45 0.96
N ALA A 15 59.17 -6.48 0.13
CA ALA A 15 58.11 -7.37 -0.27
C ALA A 15 57.67 -8.16 0.96
N LEU A 16 56.42 -8.00 1.38
CA LEU A 16 55.75 -8.88 2.32
C LEU A 16 54.64 -9.58 1.53
N GLY A 17 54.92 -10.82 1.16
CA GLY A 17 53.91 -11.75 0.65
C GLY A 17 52.87 -11.99 1.73
N MET A 18 51.61 -11.69 1.43
CA MET A 18 50.50 -12.19 2.22
C MET A 18 50.13 -13.57 1.69
N ALA A 19 50.41 -14.56 2.53
CA ALA A 19 49.91 -15.91 2.37
C ALA A 19 48.38 -15.89 2.30
N ALA A 20 47.83 -16.52 1.26
CA ALA A 20 46.43 -16.81 1.16
C ALA A 20 46.04 -17.81 2.26
N LEU A 21 45.38 -17.32 3.33
CA LEU A 21 44.56 -18.19 4.17
C LEU A 21 43.20 -18.33 3.51
N ALA A 22 42.94 -19.51 2.96
CA ALA A 22 41.59 -19.94 2.62
C ALA A 22 40.76 -19.99 3.91
N VAL A 23 39.90 -18.99 4.09
CA VAL A 23 38.84 -19.06 5.11
C VAL A 23 37.75 -19.95 4.52
N VAL A 24 37.78 -21.22 4.89
CA VAL A 24 36.64 -22.11 4.74
C VAL A 24 35.54 -21.54 5.64
N SER A 25 34.55 -20.86 5.06
CA SER A 25 33.34 -20.45 5.78
C SER A 25 32.58 -21.71 6.18
N ALA A 26 32.86 -22.21 7.37
CA ALA A 26 32.01 -23.18 8.03
C ALA A 26 30.63 -22.55 8.23
N ALA A 27 29.58 -23.23 7.76
CA ALA A 27 28.20 -22.86 8.04
C ALA A 27 28.03 -22.71 9.56
N VAL A 28 27.69 -21.52 10.02
CA VAL A 28 27.44 -21.27 11.44
C VAL A 28 26.13 -21.98 11.80
N PRO A 29 26.13 -22.97 12.71
CA PRO A 29 24.89 -23.52 13.20
C PRO A 29 24.22 -22.43 14.04
N VAL A 30 23.00 -22.04 13.66
CA VAL A 30 22.15 -21.28 14.58
C VAL A 30 21.70 -22.26 15.66
N SER A 31 22.52 -22.39 16.69
CA SER A 31 22.20 -23.17 17.88
C SER A 31 20.95 -22.58 18.52
N GLY A 32 19.87 -23.34 18.52
CA GLY A 32 18.65 -23.02 19.24
C GLY A 32 18.96 -22.91 20.73
N VAL A 33 18.98 -21.68 21.23
CA VAL A 33 18.73 -21.42 22.63
C VAL A 33 17.27 -21.01 22.68
N ASP A 34 16.43 -21.90 23.22
CA ASP A 34 15.06 -21.60 23.61
C ASP A 34 15.10 -20.49 24.67
N GLY A 35 15.18 -19.24 24.20
CA GLY A 35 14.96 -18.06 25.01
C GLY A 35 13.49 -18.00 25.38
N VAL A 36 13.22 -17.88 26.68
CA VAL A 36 11.89 -17.64 27.26
C VAL A 36 11.16 -16.60 26.39
N ASP A 37 10.07 -17.01 25.71
CA ASP A 37 9.26 -16.22 24.73
C ASP A 37 9.64 -16.25 23.21
N GLY A 38 10.62 -17.04 22.80
CA GLY A 38 11.40 -16.93 21.55
C GLY A 38 10.65 -16.97 20.20
N VAL A 39 10.51 -15.80 19.57
CA VAL A 39 10.17 -15.63 18.14
C VAL A 39 11.37 -15.85 17.21
N ASP A 40 12.56 -16.06 17.79
CA ASP A 40 13.81 -16.26 17.06
C ASP A 40 13.77 -17.55 16.23
N GLY A 41 14.47 -17.50 15.09
CA GLY A 41 14.51 -18.56 14.08
C GLY A 41 14.04 -18.07 12.72
N VAL A 42 13.83 -19.04 11.82
CA VAL A 42 13.44 -18.79 10.44
C VAL A 42 11.98 -19.20 10.23
N TRP A 43 11.25 -18.38 9.49
CA TRP A 43 9.82 -18.51 9.29
C TRP A 43 9.47 -18.33 7.81
N ARG A 44 8.62 -19.19 7.25
CA ARG A 44 7.98 -18.98 5.95
C ARG A 44 6.62 -18.32 6.16
N GLY A 45 6.37 -17.23 5.45
CA GLY A 45 5.04 -16.61 5.40
C GLY A 45 4.14 -17.29 4.38
N GLU A 46 2.88 -17.51 4.74
CA GLU A 46 1.78 -17.88 3.82
C GLU A 46 1.32 -16.61 3.07
N GLY A 47 1.07 -16.67 1.76
CA GLY A 47 0.42 -15.64 0.96
C GLY A 47 1.31 -14.53 0.37
N TYR A 48 2.54 -14.35 0.85
CA TYR A 48 3.34 -13.16 0.49
C TYR A 48 4.67 -13.51 -0.18
N GLY A 49 4.99 -14.78 -0.43
CA GLY A 49 6.28 -15.14 -1.02
C GLY A 49 7.46 -14.59 -0.19
N THR A 50 7.42 -14.77 1.13
CA THR A 50 8.46 -14.27 2.04
C THR A 50 9.00 -15.33 2.99
N VAL A 51 10.32 -15.29 3.23
CA VAL A 51 10.97 -15.95 4.37
C VAL A 51 11.46 -14.87 5.33
N ILE A 52 11.31 -15.07 6.63
CA ILE A 52 11.70 -14.10 7.67
C ILE A 52 12.69 -14.80 8.60
N SER A 53 13.84 -14.17 8.79
CA SER A 53 14.83 -14.56 9.80
C SER A 53 14.77 -13.59 10.97
N ILE A 54 14.61 -14.12 12.18
CA ILE A 54 14.61 -13.36 13.42
C ILE A 54 15.76 -13.87 14.29
N GLY A 55 16.64 -12.97 14.70
CA GLY A 55 17.78 -13.30 15.55
C GLY A 55 18.69 -12.09 15.74
N ASN A 56 19.57 -12.13 16.74
CA ASN A 56 20.52 -11.05 17.03
C ASN A 56 19.87 -9.66 17.18
N GLY A 57 18.65 -9.61 17.74
CA GLY A 57 17.93 -8.35 17.89
C GLY A 57 17.34 -7.78 16.59
N ALA A 58 17.33 -8.51 15.48
CA ALA A 58 16.82 -8.05 14.20
C ALA A 58 15.78 -9.01 13.58
N LEU A 59 14.92 -8.45 12.73
CA LEU A 59 14.02 -9.16 11.82
C LEU A 59 14.44 -8.80 10.38
N THR A 60 14.73 -9.81 9.57
CA THR A 60 15.09 -9.65 8.15
C THR A 60 14.15 -10.49 7.29
N GLY A 61 13.42 -9.85 6.39
CA GLY A 61 12.62 -10.49 5.35
C GLY A 61 13.43 -10.76 4.10
N TYR A 62 13.11 -11.86 3.45
CA TYR A 62 13.63 -12.29 2.15
C TYR A 62 12.44 -12.47 1.21
N ASP A 63 12.50 -11.83 0.06
CA ASP A 63 11.56 -12.01 -1.03
C ASP A 63 11.93 -13.29 -1.77
N ILE A 64 11.00 -14.23 -1.88
CA ILE A 64 11.22 -15.51 -2.56
C ILE A 64 10.34 -15.61 -3.81
N THR A 65 10.91 -16.22 -4.84
CA THR A 65 10.19 -16.72 -6.02
C THR A 65 10.65 -18.16 -6.30
N ALA A 66 10.09 -18.80 -7.33
CA ALA A 66 10.60 -20.09 -7.82
C ALA A 66 12.06 -20.02 -8.29
N VAL A 67 12.56 -18.83 -8.67
CA VAL A 67 13.90 -18.64 -9.27
C VAL A 67 14.86 -17.81 -8.43
N SER A 68 14.41 -17.20 -7.32
CA SER A 68 15.24 -16.29 -6.52
C SER A 68 14.89 -16.30 -5.02
N CYS A 69 15.88 -15.94 -4.21
CA CYS A 69 15.66 -15.52 -2.82
C CYS A 69 16.56 -14.31 -2.53
N LEU A 70 15.94 -13.16 -2.30
CA LEU A 70 16.64 -11.88 -2.18
C LEU A 70 16.35 -11.23 -0.83
N PRO A 71 17.32 -10.59 -0.17
CA PRO A 71 17.04 -9.74 0.98
C PRO A 71 16.04 -8.64 0.61
N GLY A 72 14.83 -8.71 1.18
CA GLY A 72 13.72 -7.84 0.83
C GLY A 72 13.75 -6.48 1.53
N ALA A 73 12.67 -5.70 1.38
CA ALA A 73 12.53 -4.40 2.03
C ALA A 73 12.29 -4.49 3.55
N LEU A 74 11.67 -5.57 4.02
CA LEU A 74 11.34 -5.76 5.43
C LEU A 74 12.61 -5.98 6.27
N ARG A 75 13.07 -4.94 6.95
CA ARG A 75 14.14 -4.99 7.95
C ARG A 75 13.74 -4.21 9.18
N GLY A 76 13.84 -4.81 10.36
CA GLY A 76 13.46 -4.16 11.61
C GLY A 76 14.37 -4.50 12.78
N GLU A 77 14.57 -3.53 13.65
CA GLU A 77 15.31 -3.66 14.90
C GLU A 77 14.35 -3.95 16.05
N ARG A 78 14.72 -4.87 16.94
CA ARG A 78 13.89 -5.29 18.06
C ARG A 78 13.73 -4.14 19.06
N THR A 79 12.48 -3.75 19.29
CA THR A 79 12.11 -2.68 20.25
C THR A 79 11.38 -3.22 21.49
N GLY A 80 11.07 -4.51 21.50
CA GLY A 80 10.42 -5.20 22.61
C GLY A 80 10.47 -6.72 22.42
N PRO A 81 9.88 -7.52 23.31
CA PRO A 81 10.03 -8.98 23.27
C PRO A 81 9.64 -9.61 21.92
N ARG A 82 8.66 -9.01 21.23
CA ARG A 82 8.05 -9.54 20.00
C ARG A 82 7.82 -8.46 18.94
N THR A 83 8.39 -7.28 19.13
CA THR A 83 8.15 -6.10 18.30
C THR A 83 9.43 -5.63 17.64
N PHE A 84 9.35 -5.28 16.36
CA PHE A 84 10.46 -4.86 15.53
C PHE A 84 10.06 -3.59 14.78
N ARG A 85 10.89 -2.55 14.85
CA ARG A 85 10.66 -1.29 14.16
C ARG A 85 11.54 -1.22 12.92
N THR A 86 10.93 -0.96 11.78
CA THR A 86 11.63 -0.74 10.50
C THR A 86 12.16 0.69 10.39
N ALA A 87 13.03 0.94 9.42
CA ALA A 87 13.63 2.26 9.21
C ALA A 87 12.60 3.35 8.85
N ASP A 88 11.51 2.98 8.17
CA ASP A 88 10.37 3.83 7.83
C ASP A 88 9.33 3.93 8.96
N GLY A 89 9.61 3.39 10.15
CA GLY A 89 8.79 3.56 11.35
C GLY A 89 7.66 2.55 11.53
N LEU A 90 7.44 1.65 10.56
CA LEU A 90 6.50 0.53 10.68
C LEU A 90 6.90 -0.40 11.83
N VAL A 91 5.93 -0.86 12.61
CA VAL A 91 6.11 -1.75 13.75
C VAL A 91 5.54 -3.13 13.44
N ALA A 92 6.43 -4.07 13.15
CA ALA A 92 6.11 -5.49 13.02
C ALA A 92 5.98 -6.14 14.40
N THR A 93 4.91 -6.90 14.63
CA THR A 93 4.70 -7.71 15.84
C THR A 93 4.53 -9.17 15.48
N VAL A 94 5.37 -10.04 16.07
CA VAL A 94 5.34 -11.49 15.85
C VAL A 94 4.76 -12.18 17.08
N ARG A 95 3.57 -12.77 16.96
CA ARG A 95 2.90 -13.48 18.05
C ARG A 95 2.98 -14.99 17.82
N PRO A 96 3.71 -15.75 18.65
CA PRO A 96 3.72 -17.21 18.57
C PRO A 96 2.31 -17.79 18.71
N HIS A 97 2.02 -18.84 17.95
CA HIS A 97 0.78 -19.61 17.98
C HIS A 97 1.12 -21.10 17.97
N GLY A 98 1.66 -21.58 19.09
CA GLY A 98 2.29 -22.90 19.21
C GLY A 98 3.77 -22.88 18.85
N ARG A 99 4.39 -24.06 18.76
CA ARG A 99 5.86 -24.20 18.58
C ARG A 99 6.35 -23.83 17.18
N ASN A 100 5.56 -24.18 16.15
CA ASN A 100 5.96 -24.08 14.75
C ASN A 100 5.12 -23.09 13.95
N ARG A 101 4.25 -22.30 14.60
CA ARG A 101 3.46 -21.27 13.94
C ARG A 101 3.51 -19.94 14.70
N ALA A 102 3.37 -18.84 13.97
CA ALA A 102 3.24 -17.50 14.51
C ALA A 102 2.32 -16.64 13.62
N ARG A 103 1.86 -15.51 14.13
CA ARG A 103 1.18 -14.45 13.36
C ARG A 103 2.05 -13.21 13.33
N LEU A 104 2.28 -12.66 12.14
CA LEU A 104 2.95 -11.38 11.92
C LEU A 104 1.91 -10.31 11.58
N THR A 105 1.86 -9.25 12.37
CA THR A 105 1.03 -8.06 12.11
C THR A 105 1.92 -6.83 11.98
N PHE A 106 1.49 -5.84 11.21
CA PHE A 106 2.12 -4.52 11.16
C PHE A 106 1.13 -3.50 11.71
N ASP A 107 1.62 -2.43 12.32
CA ASP A 107 0.77 -1.27 12.56
C ASP A 107 0.38 -0.62 11.22
N GLY A 108 -0.80 -0.02 11.15
CA GLY A 108 -1.30 0.57 9.90
C GLY A 108 -1.76 -0.40 8.81
N MET A 109 -1.51 -1.71 8.94
CA MET A 109 -2.01 -2.73 8.01
C MET A 109 -3.08 -3.60 8.67
N LEU A 110 -4.10 -4.01 7.92
CA LEU A 110 -5.10 -4.96 8.39
C LEU A 110 -4.70 -6.40 8.12
N GLY A 111 -5.10 -7.27 9.04
CA GLY A 111 -4.87 -8.71 9.01
C GLY A 111 -3.54 -9.14 9.60
N ALA A 112 -3.34 -10.45 9.66
CA ALA A 112 -2.03 -11.00 10.00
C ALA A 112 -1.59 -12.07 9.03
N ARG A 113 -0.28 -12.12 8.82
CA ARG A 113 0.37 -13.13 8.02
C ARG A 113 0.69 -14.33 8.89
N THR A 114 0.22 -15.51 8.48
CA THR A 114 0.59 -16.75 9.14
C THR A 114 2.03 -17.10 8.79
N LEU A 115 2.79 -17.45 9.81
CA LEU A 115 4.18 -17.87 9.71
C LEU A 115 4.30 -19.34 10.12
N THR A 116 5.05 -20.12 9.35
CA THR A 116 5.41 -21.50 9.66
C THR A 116 6.92 -21.61 9.85
N ARG A 117 7.37 -22.24 10.93
CA ARG A 117 8.79 -22.36 11.28
C ARG A 117 9.53 -23.22 10.25
N LEU A 118 10.69 -22.75 9.80
CA LEU A 118 11.65 -23.49 8.99
C LEU A 118 12.83 -23.95 9.84
N PRO A 119 13.47 -25.09 9.51
CA PRO A 119 14.64 -25.57 10.24
C PRO A 119 15.87 -24.66 10.05
N ALA A 120 15.99 -24.02 8.88
CA ALA A 120 17.07 -23.10 8.55
C ALA A 120 16.63 -22.15 7.43
N LEU A 121 17.43 -21.11 7.19
CA LEU A 121 17.27 -20.21 6.06
C LEU A 121 17.54 -21.01 4.77
N PRO A 122 16.66 -20.95 3.74
CA PRO A 122 16.89 -21.67 2.49
C PRO A 122 18.23 -21.28 1.86
N SER A 123 18.96 -22.25 1.32
CA SER A 123 20.30 -22.00 0.77
C SER A 123 20.35 -20.91 -0.30
N PRO A 124 19.35 -20.73 -1.21
CA PRO A 124 19.38 -19.63 -2.18
C PRO A 124 19.39 -18.25 -1.52
N CYS A 125 18.87 -18.11 -0.30
CA CYS A 125 18.84 -16.85 0.44
C CYS A 125 20.19 -16.47 1.05
N THR A 126 21.15 -17.41 1.08
CA THR A 126 22.50 -17.22 1.62
C THR A 126 23.55 -17.04 0.53
N THR A 127 23.19 -17.29 -0.72
CA THR A 127 24.06 -17.13 -1.88
C THR A 127 23.79 -15.79 -2.55
N PRO A 128 24.83 -15.03 -2.97
CA PRO A 128 24.63 -13.86 -3.81
C PRO A 128 23.83 -14.25 -5.06
N PRO A 129 22.77 -13.51 -5.41
CA PRO A 129 21.99 -13.81 -6.60
C PRO A 129 22.83 -13.52 -7.86
N PRO A 130 22.61 -14.26 -8.95
CA PRO A 130 23.25 -13.94 -10.22
C PRO A 130 22.83 -12.54 -10.68
N ASP A 131 23.80 -11.76 -11.14
CA ASP A 131 23.58 -10.45 -11.72
C ASP A 131 23.45 -10.55 -13.26
N GLY A 132 23.11 -9.42 -13.89
CA GLY A 132 22.88 -9.35 -15.33
C GLY A 132 21.41 -9.25 -15.71
N PRO A 133 21.13 -9.01 -17.00
CA PRO A 133 19.79 -8.67 -17.46
C PRO A 133 18.80 -9.83 -17.41
N LEU A 134 19.25 -11.07 -17.66
CA LEU A 134 18.38 -12.26 -17.65
C LEU A 134 17.89 -12.61 -16.23
N PRO A 135 18.74 -12.72 -15.19
CA PRO A 135 18.25 -12.97 -13.83
C PRO A 135 17.32 -11.88 -13.29
N VAL A 136 17.56 -10.62 -13.65
CA VAL A 136 16.70 -9.50 -13.27
C VAL A 136 15.32 -9.64 -13.91
N PHE A 137 15.27 -9.92 -15.20
CA PHE A 137 14.01 -10.17 -15.89
C PHE A 137 13.28 -11.38 -15.31
N ASP A 138 13.97 -12.51 -15.16
CA ASP A 138 13.36 -13.76 -14.71
C ASP A 138 12.79 -13.57 -13.28
N THR A 139 13.52 -12.90 -12.39
CA THR A 139 13.01 -12.57 -11.04
C THR A 139 11.79 -11.66 -11.09
N PHE A 140 11.80 -10.61 -11.92
CA PHE A 140 10.66 -9.70 -12.05
C PHE A 140 9.42 -10.42 -12.58
N TRP A 141 9.58 -11.19 -13.65
CA TRP A 141 8.49 -11.91 -14.29
C TRP A 141 7.85 -12.94 -13.36
N HIS A 142 8.68 -13.71 -12.63
CA HIS A 142 8.22 -14.64 -11.61
C HIS A 142 7.57 -13.94 -10.41
N THR A 143 8.12 -12.81 -9.95
CA THR A 143 7.52 -12.05 -8.85
C THR A 143 6.05 -11.72 -9.15
N TYR A 144 5.76 -11.22 -10.34
CA TYR A 144 4.39 -10.92 -10.76
C TYR A 144 3.57 -12.20 -10.99
N ALA A 145 4.13 -13.22 -11.67
CA ALA A 145 3.42 -14.47 -11.93
C ALA A 145 2.92 -15.16 -10.64
N GLU A 146 3.73 -15.10 -9.59
CA GLU A 146 3.51 -15.81 -8.34
C GLU A 146 2.65 -15.03 -7.34
N ASN A 147 2.58 -13.70 -7.46
CA ASN A 147 1.94 -12.85 -6.47
C ASN A 147 0.76 -12.04 -7.01
N TYR A 148 0.72 -11.67 -8.29
CA TYR A 148 -0.32 -10.81 -8.86
C TYR A 148 -1.58 -11.61 -9.22
N PRO A 149 -2.74 -11.37 -8.58
CA PRO A 149 -3.93 -12.20 -8.79
C PRO A 149 -4.80 -11.76 -9.97
N PHE A 150 -4.57 -10.58 -10.55
CA PHE A 150 -5.56 -9.92 -11.41
C PHE A 150 -5.39 -10.12 -12.92
N PHE A 151 -4.44 -10.93 -13.38
CA PHE A 151 -4.18 -11.10 -14.81
C PHE A 151 -5.44 -11.46 -15.63
N THR A 152 -6.23 -12.43 -15.15
CA THR A 152 -7.46 -12.87 -15.81
C THR A 152 -8.49 -11.74 -15.86
N ALA A 153 -8.70 -11.01 -14.75
CA ALA A 153 -9.62 -9.88 -14.68
C ALA A 153 -9.20 -8.73 -15.62
N LYS A 154 -7.90 -8.58 -15.88
CA LYS A 154 -7.33 -7.61 -16.82
C LYS A 154 -7.24 -8.12 -18.26
N GLY A 155 -7.59 -9.37 -18.53
CA GLY A 155 -7.47 -9.99 -19.85
C GLY A 155 -6.03 -10.15 -20.34
N VAL A 156 -5.05 -10.23 -19.42
CA VAL A 156 -3.62 -10.29 -19.73
C VAL A 156 -3.12 -11.73 -19.63
N ASN A 157 -2.53 -12.24 -20.72
CA ASN A 157 -1.79 -13.50 -20.70
C ASN A 157 -0.33 -13.23 -20.28
N TRP A 158 -0.09 -13.17 -18.97
CA TRP A 158 1.23 -12.85 -18.41
C TRP A 158 2.35 -13.77 -18.89
N ARG A 159 2.01 -15.05 -19.12
CA ARG A 159 2.98 -16.01 -19.61
C ARG A 159 3.45 -15.65 -21.03
N ALA A 160 2.51 -15.42 -21.93
CA ALA A 160 2.82 -15.10 -23.32
C ALA A 160 3.53 -13.73 -23.45
N GLU A 161 3.14 -12.74 -22.66
CA GLU A 161 3.81 -11.44 -22.62
C GLU A 161 5.26 -11.57 -22.12
N GLY A 162 5.48 -12.36 -21.06
CA GLY A 162 6.80 -12.67 -20.54
C GLY A 162 7.68 -13.40 -21.55
N GLU A 163 7.19 -14.48 -22.17
CA GLU A 163 7.94 -15.25 -23.18
C GLU A 163 8.37 -14.36 -24.36
N ARG A 164 7.47 -13.49 -24.84
CA ARG A 164 7.77 -12.52 -25.90
C ARG A 164 8.82 -11.51 -25.45
N ALA A 165 8.67 -10.94 -24.26
CA ALA A 165 9.63 -9.97 -23.73
C ALA A 165 11.02 -10.58 -23.50
N ARG A 166 11.07 -11.79 -22.93
CA ARG A 166 12.26 -12.57 -22.64
C ARG A 166 13.09 -12.87 -23.89
N SER A 167 12.44 -13.13 -25.02
CA SER A 167 13.11 -13.40 -26.30
C SER A 167 13.95 -12.23 -26.85
N ARG A 168 13.73 -11.02 -26.32
CA ARG A 168 14.45 -9.79 -26.72
C ARG A 168 15.63 -9.47 -25.81
N ILE A 169 15.80 -10.20 -24.72
CA ILE A 169 16.84 -9.93 -23.72
C ILE A 169 18.02 -10.86 -23.97
N THR A 170 19.21 -10.29 -23.99
CA THR A 170 20.50 -10.99 -24.12
C THR A 170 21.44 -10.53 -23.02
N GLU A 171 22.62 -11.13 -22.92
CA GLU A 171 23.64 -10.70 -21.95
C GLU A 171 24.10 -9.25 -22.19
N ASP A 172 24.00 -8.76 -23.43
CA ASP A 172 24.40 -7.40 -23.83
C ASP A 172 23.31 -6.35 -23.59
N THR A 173 22.11 -6.74 -23.13
CA THR A 173 21.01 -5.80 -22.87
C THR A 173 21.39 -4.81 -21.77
N THR A 174 21.33 -3.52 -22.11
CA THR A 174 21.69 -2.44 -21.20
C THR A 174 20.66 -2.28 -20.07
N PRO A 175 21.02 -1.63 -18.95
CA PRO A 175 20.08 -1.31 -17.88
C PRO A 175 18.85 -0.54 -18.36
N ASP A 176 19.02 0.45 -19.24
CA ASP A 176 17.91 1.29 -19.73
C ASP A 176 16.96 0.50 -20.65
N GLU A 177 17.51 -0.34 -21.53
CA GLU A 177 16.71 -1.24 -22.37
C GLU A 177 15.93 -2.23 -21.52
N LEU A 178 16.58 -2.84 -20.52
CA LEU A 178 15.93 -3.76 -19.61
C LEU A 178 14.81 -3.08 -18.83
N TYR A 179 15.06 -1.89 -18.26
CA TYR A 179 14.06 -1.11 -17.54
C TYR A 179 12.84 -0.83 -18.44
N GLY A 180 13.07 -0.40 -19.68
CA GLY A 180 12.02 -0.20 -20.67
C GLY A 180 11.22 -1.47 -20.99
N VAL A 181 11.86 -2.63 -21.06
CA VAL A 181 11.19 -3.92 -21.27
C VAL A 181 10.30 -4.28 -20.06
N LEU A 182 10.81 -4.14 -18.83
CA LEU A 182 10.04 -4.43 -17.62
C LEU A 182 8.84 -3.49 -17.46
N CYS A 183 9.03 -2.20 -17.70
CA CYS A 183 7.93 -1.22 -17.72
C CYS A 183 6.90 -1.55 -18.80
N GLY A 184 7.34 -2.02 -19.97
CA GLY A 184 6.47 -2.47 -21.04
C GLY A 184 5.54 -3.61 -20.64
N LEU A 185 5.99 -4.53 -19.77
CA LEU A 185 5.16 -5.61 -19.23
C LEU A 185 4.04 -5.09 -18.32
N LEU A 186 4.25 -3.98 -17.61
CA LEU A 186 3.26 -3.44 -16.66
C LEU A 186 2.15 -2.62 -17.31
N ARG A 187 2.42 -1.99 -18.46
CA ARG A 187 1.46 -1.10 -19.13
C ARG A 187 0.08 -1.74 -19.37
N PRO A 188 -0.03 -3.00 -19.87
CA PRO A 188 -1.33 -3.61 -20.12
C PRO A 188 -2.13 -3.93 -18.85
N LEU A 189 -1.51 -3.89 -17.66
CA LEU A 189 -2.20 -4.19 -16.40
C LEU A 189 -3.14 -3.05 -15.98
N HIS A 190 -2.86 -1.81 -16.42
CA HIS A 190 -3.66 -0.63 -16.09
C HIS A 190 -4.01 -0.58 -14.59
N ASP A 191 -2.98 -0.70 -13.76
CA ASP A 191 -3.08 -0.93 -12.32
C ASP A 191 -2.07 -0.08 -11.56
N ALA A 192 -2.60 0.90 -10.81
CA ALA A 192 -1.81 1.90 -10.12
C ALA A 192 -1.01 1.34 -8.93
N HIS A 193 -1.29 0.10 -8.53
CA HIS A 193 -0.51 -0.62 -7.52
C HIS A 193 0.59 -1.48 -8.12
N THR A 194 0.72 -1.51 -9.45
CA THR A 194 1.85 -2.14 -10.13
C THR A 194 2.90 -1.11 -10.48
N GLY A 195 4.17 -1.46 -10.30
CA GLY A 195 5.24 -0.56 -10.70
C GLY A 195 6.64 -1.12 -10.68
N LEU A 196 7.57 -0.29 -11.14
CA LEU A 196 9.01 -0.49 -11.06
C LEU A 196 9.67 0.82 -10.62
N LEU A 197 10.46 0.76 -9.56
CA LEU A 197 11.19 1.89 -8.98
C LEU A 197 12.70 1.62 -9.09
N ALA A 198 13.47 2.63 -9.49
CA ALA A 198 14.94 2.56 -9.55
C ALA A 198 15.53 3.96 -9.41
N SER A 199 16.69 4.11 -8.76
CA SER A 199 17.33 5.42 -8.70
C SER A 199 17.84 5.83 -10.08
N GLY A 200 17.52 7.05 -10.51
CA GLY A 200 17.91 7.56 -11.82
C GLY A 200 16.96 7.21 -12.96
N HIS A 201 15.86 6.50 -12.69
CA HIS A 201 14.78 6.25 -13.65
C HIS A 201 13.45 6.84 -13.17
N GLU A 202 12.66 7.34 -14.10
CA GLU A 202 11.27 7.72 -13.82
C GLU A 202 10.45 6.47 -13.45
N PRO A 203 9.70 6.49 -12.34
CA PRO A 203 8.84 5.38 -11.93
C PRO A 203 7.87 4.95 -13.03
N CYS A 204 7.79 3.65 -13.27
CA CYS A 204 6.78 3.09 -14.18
C CYS A 204 5.55 2.68 -13.38
N VAL A 205 4.56 3.56 -13.26
CA VAL A 205 3.26 3.29 -12.64
C VAL A 205 2.17 3.58 -13.66
N ASN A 206 1.14 2.73 -13.74
CA ASN A 206 0.08 2.87 -14.74
C ASN A 206 -1.28 2.98 -14.06
N THR A 207 -2.08 3.97 -14.40
CA THR A 207 -3.47 4.07 -13.94
C THR A 207 -4.42 3.47 -14.98
N ARG A 208 -5.70 3.37 -14.62
CA ARG A 208 -6.76 3.05 -15.59
C ARG A 208 -6.80 4.14 -16.68
N PRO A 209 -7.00 3.79 -17.96
CA PRO A 209 -7.13 4.79 -19.02
C PRO A 209 -8.21 5.84 -18.69
N GLY A 210 -7.89 7.11 -18.90
CA GLY A 210 -8.78 8.23 -18.60
C GLY A 210 -8.69 8.76 -17.16
N THR A 211 -7.89 8.16 -16.28
CA THR A 211 -7.58 8.76 -14.97
C THR A 211 -6.80 10.07 -15.15
N PRO A 212 -7.25 11.20 -14.56
CA PRO A 212 -6.49 12.45 -14.60
C PRO A 212 -5.14 12.33 -13.90
N ASP A 213 -4.12 13.04 -14.38
CA ASP A 213 -2.80 13.11 -13.73
C ASP A 213 -2.82 14.05 -12.51
N TYR A 214 -3.53 13.64 -11.47
CA TYR A 214 -3.67 14.43 -10.25
C TYR A 214 -2.33 14.58 -9.50
N ALA A 215 -1.49 13.55 -9.50
CA ALA A 215 -0.21 13.58 -8.78
C ALA A 215 0.81 14.49 -9.49
N GLY A 216 0.92 14.39 -10.82
CA GLY A 216 1.87 15.12 -11.64
C GLY A 216 1.45 16.55 -12.01
N ASP A 217 0.17 16.92 -11.83
CA ASP A 217 -0.36 18.24 -12.19
C ASP A 217 -0.82 19.06 -10.96
N PRO A 218 0.05 19.91 -10.38
CA PRO A 218 -0.32 20.82 -9.29
C PRO A 218 -1.43 21.82 -9.66
N ALA A 219 -1.53 22.23 -10.93
CA ALA A 219 -2.53 23.19 -11.37
C ALA A 219 -3.92 22.54 -11.38
N LEU A 220 -4.03 21.29 -11.86
CA LEU A 220 -5.26 20.51 -11.75
C LEU A 220 -5.69 20.33 -10.29
N ARG A 221 -4.76 19.97 -9.39
CA ARG A 221 -5.06 19.85 -7.95
C ARG A 221 -5.61 21.14 -7.36
N GLY A 222 -4.96 22.27 -7.68
CA GLY A 222 -5.40 23.60 -7.26
C GLY A 222 -6.81 23.93 -7.75
N ARG A 223 -7.08 23.70 -9.04
CA ARG A 223 -8.40 23.93 -9.66
C ARG A 223 -9.49 23.06 -9.02
N ILE A 224 -9.22 21.78 -8.79
CA ILE A 224 -10.17 20.87 -8.12
C ILE A 224 -10.51 21.38 -6.72
N ALA A 225 -9.51 21.76 -5.93
CA ALA A 225 -9.72 22.28 -4.59
C ALA A 225 -10.51 23.60 -4.60
N GLU A 226 -10.15 24.54 -5.49
CA GLU A 226 -10.81 25.83 -5.64
C GLU A 226 -12.29 25.67 -6.03
N VAL A 227 -12.58 24.89 -7.07
CA VAL A 227 -13.95 24.66 -7.55
C VAL A 227 -14.78 23.98 -6.48
N THR A 228 -14.22 22.96 -5.81
CA THR A 228 -14.93 22.26 -4.73
C THR A 228 -15.26 23.23 -3.59
N ASP A 229 -14.25 23.97 -3.09
CA ASP A 229 -14.41 24.87 -1.95
C ASP A 229 -15.41 26.01 -2.28
N ALA A 230 -15.40 26.54 -3.51
CA ALA A 230 -16.33 27.56 -3.97
C ALA A 230 -17.80 27.07 -4.06
N ASN A 231 -18.03 25.79 -4.35
CA ASN A 231 -19.38 25.22 -4.48
C ASN A 231 -20.01 24.81 -3.12
N LEU A 232 -19.24 24.80 -2.03
CA LEU A 232 -19.78 24.52 -0.69
C LEU A 232 -20.70 25.63 -0.18
N GLY A 233 -20.38 26.89 -0.49
CA GLY A 233 -21.06 28.07 0.08
C GLY A 233 -20.87 28.19 1.60
N ALA A 234 -19.91 27.46 2.18
CA ALA A 234 -19.66 27.46 3.61
C ALA A 234 -18.94 28.74 4.05
N MET A 235 -19.30 29.23 5.24
CA MET A 235 -18.66 30.41 5.85
C MET A 235 -17.24 30.11 6.35
N GLU A 236 -16.98 28.87 6.78
CA GLU A 236 -15.70 28.45 7.34
C GLU A 236 -15.37 27.02 6.90
N LEU A 237 -14.10 26.81 6.54
CA LEU A 237 -13.52 25.49 6.28
C LEU A 237 -12.55 25.13 7.39
N ARG A 238 -12.91 24.15 8.23
CA ARG A 238 -12.06 23.66 9.32
C ARG A 238 -11.14 22.56 8.78
N ARG A 239 -9.83 22.80 8.84
CA ARG A 239 -8.80 21.88 8.35
C ARG A 239 -8.10 21.17 9.50
N PHE A 240 -7.92 19.87 9.35
CA PHE A 240 -7.24 18.99 10.31
C PHE A 240 -6.23 18.12 9.56
N ALA A 241 -5.35 17.43 10.30
CA ALA A 241 -4.53 16.37 9.72
C ALA A 241 -3.74 16.83 8.47
N ASP A 242 -2.99 17.92 8.61
CA ASP A 242 -2.27 18.58 7.50
C ASP A 242 -3.16 18.92 6.28
N GLY A 243 -4.42 19.31 6.55
CA GLY A 243 -5.40 19.64 5.52
C GLY A 243 -5.99 18.42 4.79
N LYS A 244 -5.62 17.19 5.16
CA LYS A 244 -6.18 15.97 4.59
C LYS A 244 -7.64 15.76 4.94
N LEU A 245 -8.06 16.29 6.09
CA LEU A 245 -9.45 16.33 6.53
C LEU A 245 -9.93 17.78 6.51
N VAL A 246 -10.99 18.05 5.75
CA VAL A 246 -11.65 19.37 5.72
C VAL A 246 -13.12 19.18 6.06
N TYR A 247 -13.59 19.88 7.07
CA TYR A 247 -14.99 19.87 7.48
C TYR A 247 -15.62 21.26 7.34
N ALA A 248 -16.87 21.30 6.88
CA ALA A 248 -17.69 22.49 6.85
C ALA A 248 -19.13 22.19 7.29
N ASP A 249 -19.74 23.17 7.96
CA ASP A 249 -21.20 23.22 8.13
C ASP A 249 -21.74 24.02 6.93
N LEU A 250 -22.66 23.43 6.16
CA LEU A 250 -23.19 24.00 4.92
C LEU A 250 -24.40 24.92 5.20
N PRO A 251 -24.72 25.88 4.30
CA PRO A 251 -25.84 26.81 4.49
C PRO A 251 -27.22 26.16 4.61
N ASP A 252 -27.38 24.94 4.08
CA ASP A 252 -28.61 24.14 4.17
C ASP A 252 -28.64 23.24 5.43
N GLY A 253 -27.70 23.43 6.37
CA GLY A 253 -27.63 22.71 7.63
C GLY A 253 -26.94 21.34 7.55
N MET A 254 -26.55 20.89 6.35
CA MET A 254 -25.81 19.64 6.18
C MET A 254 -24.35 19.78 6.62
N GLY A 255 -23.73 18.65 6.95
CA GLY A 255 -22.28 18.56 7.12
C GLY A 255 -21.60 18.21 5.81
N TYR A 256 -20.38 18.71 5.62
CA TYR A 256 -19.47 18.26 4.56
C TYR A 256 -18.14 17.84 5.18
N LEU A 257 -17.66 16.64 4.85
CA LEU A 257 -16.36 16.12 5.26
C LEU A 257 -15.60 15.63 4.02
N ARG A 258 -14.52 16.31 3.65
CA ARG A 258 -13.57 15.85 2.64
C ARG A 258 -12.42 15.10 3.29
N VAL A 259 -12.10 13.92 2.76
CA VAL A 259 -10.96 13.11 3.18
C VAL A 259 -10.12 12.77 1.96
N THR A 260 -8.89 13.28 1.90
CA THR A 260 -8.00 13.12 0.74
C THR A 260 -6.91 12.07 0.92
N GLY A 261 -6.89 11.39 2.06
CA GLY A 261 -5.97 10.28 2.35
C GLY A 261 -6.11 9.80 3.79
N PHE A 262 -5.53 8.64 4.06
CA PHE A 262 -5.46 7.95 5.35
C PHE A 262 -4.01 7.79 5.83
N THR A 263 -3.19 8.80 5.59
CA THR A 263 -1.80 8.90 6.05
C THR A 263 -1.30 10.33 5.90
N GLY A 264 -0.18 10.65 6.55
CA GLY A 264 0.48 11.95 6.42
C GLY A 264 -0.31 13.05 7.12
N TYR A 265 -0.84 12.74 8.31
CA TYR A 265 -1.59 13.72 9.11
C TYR A 265 -0.68 14.56 10.00
N THR A 266 0.57 14.08 10.22
CA THR A 266 1.56 14.71 11.10
C THR A 266 2.97 14.57 10.52
N ASP A 267 3.86 15.51 10.86
CA ASP A 267 5.28 15.47 10.48
C ASP A 267 6.04 14.28 11.08
N ALA A 268 5.48 13.63 12.10
CA ALA A 268 6.09 12.46 12.72
C ALA A 268 6.15 11.25 11.78
N GLY A 269 5.29 11.20 10.76
CA GLY A 269 5.30 10.14 9.74
C GLY A 269 5.07 8.73 10.29
N THR A 270 4.43 8.59 11.45
CA THR A 270 4.12 7.28 12.05
C THR A 270 2.63 7.04 12.08
N PHE A 271 2.23 5.78 11.90
CA PHE A 271 0.82 5.38 12.03
C PHE A 271 0.24 5.78 13.40
N ALA A 272 1.00 5.64 14.48
CA ALA A 272 0.54 6.00 15.82
C ALA A 272 0.20 7.50 15.97
N ALA A 273 0.99 8.38 15.34
CA ALA A 273 0.75 9.82 15.34
C ALA A 273 -0.45 10.18 14.46
N ASP A 274 -0.54 9.63 13.24
CA ASP A 274 -1.69 9.84 12.36
C ASP A 274 -2.98 9.35 13.01
N ARG A 275 -2.93 8.20 13.67
CA ARG A 275 -4.06 7.65 14.44
C ARG A 275 -4.54 8.60 15.55
N ALA A 276 -3.61 9.20 16.29
CA ALA A 276 -3.96 10.14 17.37
C ALA A 276 -4.53 11.45 16.82
N GLU A 277 -3.95 11.97 15.73
CA GLU A 277 -4.44 13.16 15.05
C GLU A 277 -5.83 12.95 14.44
N LEU A 278 -6.08 11.77 13.86
CA LEU A 278 -7.40 11.40 13.38
C LEU A 278 -8.41 11.39 14.53
N ASP A 279 -8.10 10.72 15.64
CA ASP A 279 -9.00 10.66 16.80
C ASP A 279 -9.35 12.08 17.29
N ARG A 280 -8.36 12.98 17.38
CA ARG A 280 -8.54 14.41 17.74
C ARG A 280 -9.42 15.16 16.74
N ALA A 281 -9.18 15.00 15.45
CA ALA A 281 -9.96 15.64 14.39
C ALA A 281 -11.43 15.17 14.42
N LEU A 282 -11.65 13.88 14.58
CA LEU A 282 -12.98 13.28 14.67
C LEU A 282 -13.73 13.73 15.94
N ASP A 283 -13.05 13.93 17.06
CA ASP A 283 -13.66 14.52 18.27
C ASP A 283 -14.10 15.97 18.06
N ALA A 284 -13.31 16.77 17.33
CA ALA A 284 -13.66 18.15 17.00
C ALA A 284 -14.82 18.25 15.98
N ILE A 285 -14.90 17.29 15.05
CA ILE A 285 -15.95 17.21 14.04
C ILE A 285 -17.22 16.63 14.64
N PHE A 286 -17.19 15.43 15.19
CA PHE A 286 -18.37 14.72 15.69
C PHE A 286 -18.60 15.06 17.17
N THR A 287 -19.03 16.29 17.46
CA THR A 287 -19.42 16.67 18.83
C THR A 287 -20.82 16.13 19.18
N PRO A 288 -21.17 15.91 20.46
CA PRO A 288 -22.51 15.43 20.85
C PRO A 288 -23.63 16.29 20.27
N THR A 289 -23.46 17.62 20.25
CA THR A 289 -24.46 18.54 19.70
C THR A 289 -24.57 18.41 18.20
N ARG A 290 -23.44 18.34 17.48
CA ARG A 290 -23.44 18.27 16.02
C ARG A 290 -24.07 16.98 15.52
N VAL A 291 -23.68 15.82 16.04
CA VAL A 291 -24.19 14.53 15.55
C VAL A 291 -25.69 14.35 15.77
N ARG A 292 -26.28 15.03 16.75
CA ARG A 292 -27.73 15.04 16.98
C ARG A 292 -28.49 16.01 16.07
N GLY A 293 -27.83 17.07 15.62
CA GLY A 293 -28.45 18.14 14.83
C GLY A 293 -28.23 18.05 13.34
N LEU A 294 -27.34 17.17 12.86
CA LEU A 294 -27.03 17.02 11.44
C LEU A 294 -28.17 16.29 10.70
N PRO A 295 -28.86 16.95 9.75
CA PRO A 295 -29.88 16.28 8.93
C PRO A 295 -29.27 15.34 7.89
N GLY A 296 -28.05 15.63 7.44
CA GLY A 296 -27.33 14.87 6.41
C GLY A 296 -25.83 15.16 6.47
N LEU A 297 -25.01 14.20 6.03
CA LEU A 297 -23.57 14.37 5.85
C LEU A 297 -23.18 14.02 4.40
N ILE A 298 -22.41 14.91 3.77
CA ILE A 298 -21.73 14.65 2.50
C ILE A 298 -20.28 14.30 2.81
N LEU A 299 -19.85 13.12 2.37
CA LEU A 299 -18.50 12.63 2.53
C LEU A 299 -17.80 12.63 1.17
N ASP A 300 -16.82 13.50 0.98
CA ASP A 300 -16.13 13.66 -0.29
C ASP A 300 -14.80 12.91 -0.28
N LEU A 301 -14.73 11.86 -1.10
CA LEU A 301 -13.57 10.99 -1.23
C LEU A 301 -12.93 11.10 -2.61
N ARG A 302 -13.51 11.83 -3.57
CA ARG A 302 -13.15 11.81 -5.00
C ARG A 302 -11.67 11.94 -5.37
N VAL A 303 -10.81 12.41 -4.45
CA VAL A 303 -9.35 12.53 -4.59
C VAL A 303 -8.57 11.83 -3.45
N ASN A 304 -9.15 10.79 -2.85
CA ASN A 304 -8.57 10.08 -1.72
C ASN A 304 -7.46 9.12 -2.19
N GLY A 305 -6.22 9.49 -1.85
CA GLY A 305 -5.01 8.77 -2.24
C GLY A 305 -4.73 7.48 -1.48
N GLY A 306 -5.64 7.00 -0.63
CA GLY A 306 -5.41 5.81 0.20
C GLY A 306 -4.56 6.09 1.43
N GLY A 307 -3.86 5.07 1.94
CA GLY A 307 -3.11 5.12 3.19
C GLY A 307 -3.36 3.88 4.05
N ALA A 308 -3.55 4.05 5.35
CA ALA A 308 -3.73 2.94 6.28
C ALA A 308 -5.22 2.56 6.46
N ASP A 309 -5.59 1.35 6.03
CA ASP A 309 -6.96 0.80 6.20
C ASP A 309 -7.53 0.94 7.63
N PRO A 310 -6.76 0.73 8.72
CA PRO A 310 -7.29 0.91 10.07
C PRO A 310 -7.78 2.33 10.36
N LEU A 311 -7.24 3.36 9.69
CA LEU A 311 -7.72 4.74 9.83
C LEU A 311 -9.05 4.93 9.11
N GLY A 312 -9.24 4.30 7.95
CA GLY A 312 -10.54 4.22 7.26
C GLY A 312 -11.61 3.59 8.14
N LEU A 313 -11.35 2.41 8.72
CA LEU A 313 -12.30 1.73 9.62
C LEU A 313 -12.59 2.55 10.89
N ARG A 314 -11.62 3.33 11.39
CA ARG A 314 -11.82 4.26 12.52
C ARG A 314 -12.78 5.40 12.19
N LEU A 315 -12.67 5.96 10.99
CA LEU A 315 -13.65 6.95 10.51
C LEU A 315 -15.03 6.28 10.29
N ALA A 316 -15.08 5.09 9.71
CA ALA A 316 -16.33 4.35 9.51
C ALA A 316 -17.06 4.10 10.84
N ALA A 317 -16.32 3.82 11.92
CA ALA A 317 -16.87 3.65 13.26
C ALA A 317 -17.57 4.92 13.82
N ARG A 318 -17.19 6.13 13.35
CA ARG A 318 -17.89 7.39 13.67
C ARG A 318 -19.16 7.60 12.84
N LEU A 319 -19.35 6.80 11.80
CA LEU A 319 -20.42 7.00 10.81
C LEU A 319 -21.51 5.93 10.91
N THR A 320 -21.55 5.09 11.94
CA THR A 320 -22.57 4.02 12.06
C THR A 320 -23.07 3.86 13.50
N ASP A 321 -24.31 3.41 13.66
CA ASP A 321 -24.89 3.00 14.94
C ASP A 321 -24.91 1.49 15.15
N THR A 322 -24.67 0.69 14.10
CA THR A 322 -24.72 -0.77 14.18
C THR A 322 -23.44 -1.42 13.64
N PRO A 323 -22.96 -2.51 14.28
CA PRO A 323 -21.87 -3.31 13.73
C PRO A 323 -22.26 -3.89 12.36
N HIS A 324 -21.33 -3.90 11.42
CA HIS A 324 -21.54 -4.50 10.10
C HIS A 324 -20.24 -5.02 9.51
N PHE A 325 -20.37 -5.93 8.54
CA PHE A 325 -19.26 -6.47 7.78
C PHE A 325 -18.65 -5.39 6.88
N ALA A 326 -17.33 -5.21 6.94
CA ALA A 326 -16.62 -4.29 6.07
C ALA A 326 -16.23 -4.98 4.75
N TYR A 327 -15.37 -5.98 4.87
CA TYR A 327 -14.81 -6.78 3.80
C TYR A 327 -14.03 -7.96 4.40
N ALA A 328 -13.67 -8.94 3.58
CA ALA A 328 -12.72 -9.99 3.96
C ALA A 328 -11.48 -9.91 3.09
N LYS A 329 -10.30 -10.07 3.67
CA LYS A 329 -9.02 -9.96 2.96
C LYS A 329 -8.39 -11.33 2.77
N ARG A 330 -7.83 -11.61 1.59
CA ARG A 330 -7.02 -12.80 1.34
C ARG A 330 -5.83 -12.46 0.46
N ALA A 331 -4.74 -13.22 0.58
CA ALA A 331 -3.54 -13.06 -0.22
C ALA A 331 -3.33 -14.25 -1.16
N ARG A 332 -2.72 -14.01 -2.32
CA ARG A 332 -2.32 -15.05 -3.28
C ARG A 332 -1.29 -16.00 -2.65
N ASP A 333 -1.56 -17.30 -2.59
CA ASP A 333 -0.75 -18.23 -1.77
C ASP A 333 0.05 -19.27 -2.56
N ASP A 334 -0.26 -19.49 -3.83
CA ASP A 334 0.52 -20.40 -4.68
C ASP A 334 0.90 -19.78 -6.04
N ALA A 335 2.17 -20.00 -6.38
CA ALA A 335 2.80 -19.69 -7.64
C ALA A 335 2.28 -20.53 -8.82
N HIS A 336 1.89 -21.78 -8.55
CA HIS A 336 1.51 -22.77 -9.56
C HIS A 336 0.00 -22.91 -9.73
N ASP A 337 -0.77 -22.44 -8.76
CA ASP A 337 -2.23 -22.42 -8.81
C ASP A 337 -2.76 -20.98 -8.72
N PRO A 338 -3.25 -20.41 -9.83
CA PRO A 338 -3.78 -19.07 -9.83
C PRO A 338 -5.05 -18.86 -9.00
N ALA A 339 -5.72 -19.94 -8.60
CA ALA A 339 -6.89 -19.92 -7.73
C ALA A 339 -6.54 -20.11 -6.24
N SER A 340 -5.27 -20.33 -5.89
CA SER A 340 -4.85 -20.56 -4.52
C SER A 340 -4.67 -19.24 -3.76
N PHE A 341 -5.47 -19.06 -2.72
CA PHE A 341 -5.40 -17.93 -1.80
C PHE A 341 -5.41 -18.42 -0.36
N THR A 342 -4.88 -17.59 0.54
CA THR A 342 -5.04 -17.79 1.98
C THR A 342 -6.53 -17.79 2.35
N THR A 343 -6.87 -18.40 3.49
CA THR A 343 -8.22 -18.29 4.06
C THR A 343 -8.59 -16.81 4.24
N PRO A 344 -9.76 -16.36 3.75
CA PRO A 344 -10.21 -14.97 3.93
C PRO A 344 -10.33 -14.59 5.42
N GLU A 345 -9.70 -13.49 5.83
CA GLU A 345 -9.83 -12.90 7.16
C GLU A 345 -10.93 -11.82 7.13
N PRO A 346 -12.05 -11.97 7.86
CA PRO A 346 -13.14 -10.99 7.85
C PRO A 346 -12.86 -9.81 8.77
N PHE A 347 -13.25 -8.61 8.32
CA PHE A 347 -13.19 -7.36 9.08
C PHE A 347 -14.57 -6.74 9.24
N PHE A 348 -14.78 -6.06 10.36
CA PHE A 348 -16.07 -5.49 10.74
C PHE A 348 -15.89 -4.07 11.26
N VAL A 349 -16.79 -3.18 10.86
CA VAL A 349 -16.93 -1.87 11.49
C VAL A 349 -17.73 -2.05 12.78
N HIS A 350 -17.20 -1.55 13.88
CA HIS A 350 -17.90 -1.49 15.16
C HIS A 350 -18.15 -0.03 15.54
N PRO A 351 -19.37 0.34 15.95
CA PRO A 351 -19.69 1.72 16.32
C PRO A 351 -18.75 2.26 17.39
N TYR A 352 -18.30 3.49 17.20
CA TYR A 352 -17.46 4.19 18.17
C TYR A 352 -18.22 4.38 19.50
N ARG A 353 -17.49 4.22 20.62
CA ARG A 353 -18.01 4.44 21.98
C ARG A 353 -17.95 5.92 22.33
N GLY A 354 -18.80 6.71 21.69
CA GLY A 354 -18.91 8.16 21.88
C GLY A 354 -19.81 8.77 20.81
N PRO A 355 -19.75 10.10 20.62
CA PRO A 355 -20.45 10.78 19.54
C PRO A 355 -20.12 10.18 18.17
N ARG A 356 -21.16 9.84 17.42
CA ARG A 356 -21.11 9.24 16.09
C ARG A 356 -22.39 9.62 15.35
N TYR A 357 -22.33 9.59 14.02
CA TYR A 357 -23.40 9.98 13.14
C TYR A 357 -23.97 8.77 12.39
N GLY A 358 -25.17 8.33 12.74
CA GLY A 358 -25.89 7.23 12.09
C GLY A 358 -26.90 7.66 11.03
N GLY A 359 -27.01 8.95 10.71
CA GLY A 359 -28.04 9.51 9.81
C GLY A 359 -27.78 9.36 8.31
N PRO A 360 -28.53 10.07 7.45
CA PRO A 360 -28.34 10.07 5.99
C PRO A 360 -26.92 10.45 5.54
N LEU A 361 -26.34 9.67 4.63
CA LEU A 361 -24.96 9.82 4.16
C LEU A 361 -24.91 9.75 2.63
N ALA A 362 -24.40 10.80 2.00
CA ALA A 362 -24.03 10.78 0.59
C ALA A 362 -22.50 10.74 0.48
N VAL A 363 -21.97 9.86 -0.36
CA VAL A 363 -20.52 9.69 -0.55
C VAL A 363 -20.16 10.02 -1.98
N LEU A 364 -19.28 11.01 -2.16
CA LEU A 364 -18.77 11.39 -3.48
C LEU A 364 -17.54 10.54 -3.79
N ILE A 365 -17.56 9.84 -4.91
CA ILE A 365 -16.49 8.94 -5.37
C ILE A 365 -16.05 9.24 -6.81
N GLY A 366 -14.82 8.91 -7.16
CA GLY A 366 -14.24 9.17 -8.47
C GLY A 366 -13.00 8.33 -8.77
N SER A 367 -12.46 8.46 -9.98
CA SER A 367 -11.34 7.62 -10.44
C SER A 367 -10.01 7.87 -9.72
N LEU A 368 -9.95 8.86 -8.83
CA LEU A 368 -8.76 9.17 -8.02
C LEU A 368 -8.90 8.62 -6.58
N ASP A 369 -10.02 7.99 -6.25
CA ASP A 369 -10.15 7.11 -5.07
C ASP A 369 -9.36 5.83 -5.29
N VAL A 370 -8.31 5.63 -4.49
CA VAL A 370 -7.39 4.49 -4.60
C VAL A 370 -7.15 3.83 -3.24
N SER A 371 -6.78 2.55 -3.22
CA SER A 371 -6.26 1.84 -2.04
C SER A 371 -7.20 1.94 -0.83
N ALA A 372 -6.70 2.36 0.34
CA ALA A 372 -7.50 2.50 1.55
C ALA A 372 -8.67 3.49 1.42
N GLY A 373 -8.67 4.36 0.40
CA GLY A 373 -9.85 5.15 0.02
C GLY A 373 -10.99 4.23 -0.42
N GLU A 374 -10.68 3.24 -1.25
CA GLU A 374 -11.65 2.28 -1.77
C GLU A 374 -12.06 1.24 -0.73
N THR A 375 -11.13 0.77 0.11
CA THR A 375 -11.48 -0.11 1.24
C THR A 375 -12.42 0.61 2.20
N PHE A 376 -12.22 1.91 2.42
CA PHE A 376 -13.13 2.72 3.21
C PHE A 376 -14.51 2.87 2.56
N VAL A 377 -14.60 3.16 1.25
CA VAL A 377 -15.88 3.16 0.53
C VAL A 377 -16.58 1.81 0.66
N GLN A 378 -15.87 0.69 0.45
CA GLN A 378 -16.41 -0.67 0.60
C GLN A 378 -16.92 -0.92 2.01
N ALA A 379 -16.19 -0.48 3.05
CA ALA A 379 -16.64 -0.63 4.42
C ALA A 379 -17.98 0.08 4.68
N LEU A 380 -18.24 1.21 4.00
CA LEU A 380 -19.48 1.95 4.13
C LEU A 380 -20.66 1.32 3.37
N THR A 381 -20.45 0.45 2.38
CA THR A 381 -21.57 -0.08 1.56
C THR A 381 -22.51 -1.00 2.33
N ASN A 382 -22.05 -1.57 3.45
CA ASN A 382 -22.84 -2.44 4.33
C ASN A 382 -23.37 -1.72 5.58
N ARG A 383 -23.14 -0.41 5.67
CA ARG A 383 -23.72 0.45 6.71
C ARG A 383 -25.24 0.44 6.60
N SER A 384 -25.93 0.61 7.73
CA SER A 384 -27.38 0.86 7.78
C SER A 384 -27.66 2.22 8.46
N PRO A 385 -28.37 3.16 7.80
CA PRO A 385 -28.82 3.09 6.40
C PRO A 385 -27.63 3.09 5.42
N ARG A 386 -27.80 2.43 4.26
CA ARG A 386 -26.76 2.39 3.23
C ARG A 386 -26.56 3.79 2.65
N PRO A 387 -25.32 4.27 2.48
CA PRO A 387 -25.08 5.55 1.81
C PRO A 387 -25.47 5.49 0.33
N VAL A 388 -25.74 6.67 -0.25
CA VAL A 388 -25.81 6.84 -1.70
C VAL A 388 -24.43 7.22 -2.23
N LEU A 389 -23.90 6.45 -3.19
CA LEU A 389 -22.62 6.70 -3.84
C LEU A 389 -22.84 7.53 -5.11
N ILE A 390 -22.15 8.65 -5.25
CA ILE A 390 -22.37 9.62 -6.33
C ILE A 390 -21.04 9.94 -7.01
N GLY A 391 -21.01 9.91 -8.35
CA GLY A 391 -19.84 10.33 -9.13
C GLY A 391 -19.44 9.32 -10.20
N GLN A 392 -18.20 8.83 -10.13
CA GLN A 392 -17.64 7.84 -11.05
C GLN A 392 -17.12 6.62 -10.29
N ASN A 393 -16.72 5.57 -11.02
CA ASN A 393 -16.12 4.41 -10.38
C ASN A 393 -14.84 4.84 -9.64
N THR A 394 -14.60 4.25 -8.48
CA THR A 394 -13.27 4.27 -7.86
C THR A 394 -12.24 3.60 -8.77
N GLN A 395 -10.95 3.64 -8.43
CA GLN A 395 -9.90 3.22 -9.36
C GLN A 395 -9.80 1.70 -9.56
N GLY A 396 -10.15 0.90 -8.57
CA GLY A 396 -10.08 -0.56 -8.57
C GLY A 396 -8.68 -1.09 -8.24
N VAL A 397 -8.02 -0.52 -7.23
CA VAL A 397 -6.66 -0.90 -6.79
C VAL A 397 -6.61 -0.98 -5.26
N TYR A 398 -6.97 -2.14 -4.68
CA TYR A 398 -7.20 -2.26 -3.24
C TYR A 398 -5.98 -2.65 -2.41
N SER A 399 -5.28 -3.69 -2.86
CA SER A 399 -4.25 -4.42 -2.14
C SER A 399 -3.18 -3.53 -1.49
N ASP A 400 -2.70 -3.92 -0.31
CA ASP A 400 -1.40 -3.45 0.16
C ASP A 400 -0.35 -3.79 -0.90
N THR A 401 0.61 -2.90 -1.12
CA THR A 401 1.67 -3.14 -2.11
C THR A 401 2.90 -3.75 -1.47
N MET A 402 3.50 -4.70 -2.18
CA MET A 402 4.75 -5.31 -1.80
C MET A 402 5.89 -4.71 -2.62
N TYR A 403 6.98 -4.34 -1.95
CA TYR A 403 8.21 -3.92 -2.61
C TYR A 403 9.15 -5.13 -2.72
N ARG A 404 9.42 -5.55 -3.95
CA ARG A 404 10.18 -6.76 -4.28
C ARG A 404 11.52 -6.39 -4.88
N ALA A 405 12.60 -6.78 -4.22
CA ALA A 405 13.96 -6.53 -4.70
C ALA A 405 14.23 -7.27 -6.03
N LEU A 406 15.09 -6.69 -6.87
CA LEU A 406 15.62 -7.36 -8.07
C LEU A 406 17.14 -7.60 -7.91
N PRO A 407 17.70 -8.68 -8.50
CA PRO A 407 19.12 -9.02 -8.37
C PRO A 407 20.08 -7.92 -8.83
N GLY A 408 21.17 -7.72 -8.08
CA GLY A 408 22.33 -6.92 -8.49
C GLY A 408 22.07 -5.42 -8.73
N ARG A 409 20.88 -4.91 -8.39
CA ARG A 409 20.45 -3.52 -8.65
C ARG A 409 19.61 -2.98 -7.50
N ASP A 410 19.47 -1.66 -7.43
CA ASP A 410 18.61 -0.96 -6.46
C ASP A 410 17.13 -0.88 -6.90
N TRP A 411 16.76 -1.72 -7.87
CA TRP A 411 15.45 -1.76 -8.46
C TRP A 411 14.46 -2.50 -7.57
N ARG A 412 13.22 -2.01 -7.54
CA ARG A 412 12.12 -2.60 -6.77
C ARG A 412 10.85 -2.69 -7.61
N ALA A 413 10.31 -3.89 -7.75
CA ALA A 413 8.97 -4.08 -8.27
C ALA A 413 7.93 -3.76 -7.17
N VAL A 414 6.85 -3.09 -7.54
CA VAL A 414 5.69 -2.81 -6.68
C VAL A 414 4.58 -3.74 -7.11
N VAL A 415 4.13 -4.65 -6.25
CA VAL A 415 3.21 -5.73 -6.62
C VAL A 415 2.07 -5.84 -5.60
N PRO A 416 0.79 -5.72 -6.02
CA PRO A 416 -0.35 -6.07 -5.18
C PRO A 416 -0.54 -7.60 -5.19
N ASN A 417 -0.90 -8.18 -4.04
CA ASN A 417 -1.10 -9.63 -3.91
C ASN A 417 -2.38 -10.02 -3.15
N GLU A 418 -3.25 -9.06 -2.85
CA GLU A 418 -4.39 -9.26 -1.97
C GLU A 418 -5.71 -8.91 -2.66
N GLU A 419 -6.76 -9.65 -2.31
CA GLU A 419 -8.13 -9.35 -2.70
C GLU A 419 -8.95 -8.92 -1.47
N TYR A 420 -9.81 -7.92 -1.69
CA TYR A 420 -10.78 -7.43 -0.70
C TYR A 420 -12.19 -7.83 -1.13
N LEU A 421 -12.74 -8.81 -0.42
CA LEU A 421 -13.97 -9.49 -0.78
C LEU A 421 -15.21 -8.83 -0.16
N THR A 422 -16.27 -8.71 -0.95
CA THR A 422 -17.62 -8.40 -0.48
C THR A 422 -18.21 -9.58 0.32
N SER A 423 -19.40 -9.38 0.89
CA SER A 423 -20.14 -10.45 1.59
C SER A 423 -20.48 -11.64 0.70
N GLU A 424 -20.53 -11.42 -0.61
CA GLU A 424 -20.81 -12.42 -1.64
C GLU A 424 -19.53 -13.07 -2.19
N GLY A 425 -18.34 -12.65 -1.72
CA GLY A 425 -17.06 -13.19 -2.14
C GLY A 425 -16.49 -12.60 -3.44
N ASN A 426 -17.02 -11.48 -3.92
CA ASN A 426 -16.53 -10.78 -5.12
C ASN A 426 -15.51 -9.70 -4.75
N THR A 427 -14.66 -9.27 -5.70
CA THR A 427 -13.79 -8.09 -5.55
C THR A 427 -14.11 -7.01 -6.60
N TYR A 428 -13.75 -5.77 -6.30
CA TYR A 428 -13.82 -4.62 -7.19
C TYR A 428 -12.46 -4.28 -7.87
N ASP A 429 -11.43 -5.12 -7.69
CA ASP A 429 -10.14 -4.92 -8.35
C ASP A 429 -10.28 -4.84 -9.88
N GLY A 430 -9.67 -3.81 -10.47
CA GLY A 430 -9.76 -3.45 -11.88
C GLY A 430 -10.95 -2.56 -12.26
N THR A 431 -12.16 -2.85 -11.77
CA THR A 431 -13.36 -2.07 -12.13
C THR A 431 -13.60 -0.88 -11.22
N GLY A 432 -13.18 -0.96 -9.96
CA GLY A 432 -13.58 -0.07 -8.87
C GLY A 432 -15.03 -0.24 -8.47
N ILE A 433 -15.41 0.38 -7.35
CA ILE A 433 -16.79 0.45 -6.86
C ILE A 433 -17.58 1.38 -7.77
N PRO A 434 -18.71 0.94 -8.35
CA PRO A 434 -19.57 1.82 -9.15
C PRO A 434 -20.37 2.78 -8.26
N PRO A 435 -20.67 3.99 -8.74
CA PRO A 435 -21.62 4.88 -8.09
C PRO A 435 -23.05 4.37 -8.27
N ASP A 436 -23.93 4.68 -7.33
CA ASP A 436 -25.38 4.51 -7.48
C ASP A 436 -25.94 5.56 -8.43
N VAL A 437 -25.43 6.79 -8.34
CA VAL A 437 -25.79 7.92 -9.21
C VAL A 437 -24.56 8.39 -9.97
N ARG A 438 -24.51 8.07 -11.26
CA ARG A 438 -23.40 8.49 -12.11
C ARG A 438 -23.54 9.95 -12.54
N VAL A 439 -22.51 10.74 -12.24
CA VAL A 439 -22.39 12.14 -12.67
C VAL A 439 -20.95 12.43 -13.12
N PRO A 440 -20.71 13.51 -13.86
CA PRO A 440 -19.36 14.01 -14.12
C PRO A 440 -18.60 14.28 -12.81
N VAL A 441 -17.28 14.02 -12.82
CA VAL A 441 -16.37 14.31 -11.71
C VAL A 441 -15.15 15.01 -12.29
N PHE A 442 -14.98 16.29 -11.94
CA PHE A 442 -13.84 17.14 -12.31
C PHE A 442 -13.50 17.10 -13.80
N THR A 443 -14.52 17.02 -14.66
CA THR A 443 -14.31 17.15 -16.11
C THR A 443 -13.79 18.55 -16.45
N GLU A 444 -13.06 18.70 -17.56
CA GLU A 444 -12.57 20.02 -17.97
C GLU A 444 -13.73 21.03 -18.14
N ALA A 445 -14.89 20.58 -18.62
CA ALA A 445 -16.10 21.39 -18.73
C ALA A 445 -16.68 21.82 -17.37
N GLU A 446 -16.56 20.99 -16.32
CA GLU A 446 -16.95 21.36 -14.95
C GLU A 446 -15.99 22.36 -14.35
N LEU A 447 -14.68 22.07 -14.44
CA LEU A 447 -13.63 22.91 -13.87
C LEU A 447 -13.59 24.28 -14.54
N SER A 448 -13.74 24.35 -15.87
CA SER A 448 -13.83 25.62 -16.61
C SER A 448 -15.10 26.42 -16.29
N ALA A 449 -16.20 25.75 -15.93
CA ALA A 449 -17.45 26.40 -15.56
C ALA A 449 -17.57 26.71 -14.05
N GLY A 450 -16.58 26.33 -13.23
CA GLY A 450 -16.64 26.46 -11.78
C GLY A 450 -17.76 25.65 -11.13
N ARG A 451 -18.14 24.50 -11.71
CA ARG A 451 -19.26 23.67 -11.24
C ARG A 451 -18.78 22.37 -10.61
N ASP A 452 -19.50 21.93 -9.58
CA ASP A 452 -19.35 20.61 -8.96
C ASP A 452 -20.67 19.84 -9.02
N SER A 453 -20.82 18.96 -10.04
CA SER A 453 -22.08 18.24 -10.25
C SER A 453 -22.36 17.20 -9.17
N ALA A 454 -21.32 16.53 -8.65
CA ALA A 454 -21.47 15.50 -7.63
C ALA A 454 -21.88 16.10 -6.28
N LEU A 455 -21.30 17.24 -5.89
CA LEU A 455 -21.71 17.95 -4.69
C LEU A 455 -23.15 18.48 -4.81
N ALA A 456 -23.51 19.05 -5.96
CA ALA A 456 -24.88 19.54 -6.19
C ALA A 456 -25.91 18.39 -6.09
N GLU A 457 -25.61 17.24 -6.66
CA GLU A 457 -26.51 16.08 -6.62
C GLU A 457 -26.64 15.48 -5.21
N ALA A 458 -25.54 15.43 -4.43
CA ALA A 458 -25.58 14.99 -3.04
C ALA A 458 -26.48 15.88 -2.18
N ARG A 459 -26.37 17.21 -2.33
CA ARG A 459 -27.23 18.17 -1.62
C ARG A 459 -28.70 17.98 -2.01
N ARG A 460 -28.98 17.75 -3.29
CA ARG A 460 -30.34 17.50 -3.79
C ARG A 460 -30.95 16.25 -3.15
N LEU A 461 -30.22 15.14 -3.11
CA LEU A 461 -30.71 13.86 -2.58
C LEU A 461 -30.93 13.91 -1.07
N LEU A 462 -29.96 14.44 -0.31
CA LEU A 462 -30.09 14.55 1.15
C LEU A 462 -31.22 15.50 1.58
N ALA A 463 -31.51 16.54 0.78
CA ALA A 463 -32.64 17.43 1.04
C ALA A 463 -34.00 16.73 0.89
N THR A 464 -34.10 15.73 0.01
CA THR A 464 -35.35 14.97 -0.21
C THR A 464 -35.59 13.87 0.83
N GLU A 465 -34.55 13.42 1.53
CA GLU A 465 -34.64 12.37 2.56
C GLU A 465 -34.91 12.91 3.98
N SER A 466 -34.78 14.23 4.19
CA SER A 466 -35.04 14.84 5.48
C SER A 466 -36.56 14.90 5.74
N PRO A 467 -37.10 14.25 6.79
CA PRO A 467 -38.50 14.42 7.17
C PRO A 467 -38.74 15.89 7.53
N GLN A 468 -39.82 16.48 7.00
CA GLN A 468 -40.29 17.82 7.38
C GLN A 468 -40.59 17.93 8.88
#